data_AF-A0A7R6TMP7-F1
#
_entry.id   AF-A0A7R6TMP7-F1
#
_cell.length_a   1.000
_cell.length_b   1.000
_cell.length_c   1.000
_cell.angle_alpha   90.00
_cell.angle_beta   90.00
_cell.angle_gamma   90.00
#
_symmetry.space_group_name_H-M   'P 1'
#
loop_
_entity.id
_entity.type
_entity.pdbx_description
1 polymer ?
#
loop_
_entity_poly.entity_id
_entity_poly.type
_entity_poly.pdbx_seq_one_letter_code
_entity_poly.pdbx_strand_id
1 'polypeptide(L)'
;MKNTAYLLLFLLSQSAYADDWGCQVMLCMSNPAGPMAVAECVPPMQRLYDAMSKKGFKWPTCDLAGKTDTPKPFTVDLNAKPFTMPDASNAGGN
;
A
#
# COMPACT_ATOMS: atom_id res chain seq x y z
N MET A 1 -39.15 22.89 -12.62
CA MET A 1 -38.12 22.25 -13.48
C MET A 1 -36.68 22.67 -13.13
N LYS A 2 -36.37 23.13 -11.91
CA LYS A 2 -35.02 23.59 -11.51
C LYS A 2 -34.35 22.66 -10.48
N ASN A 3 -35.11 21.75 -9.86
CA ASN A 3 -34.62 20.86 -8.80
C ASN A 3 -33.97 19.57 -9.31
N THR A 4 -34.24 19.17 -10.56
CA THR A 4 -33.66 17.94 -11.14
C THR A 4 -32.17 18.07 -11.45
N ALA A 5 -31.68 19.30 -11.69
CA ALA A 5 -30.26 19.56 -11.93
C ALA A 5 -29.38 19.32 -10.68
N TYR A 6 -29.87 19.64 -9.49
CA TYR A 6 -29.14 19.41 -8.23
C TYR A 6 -29.02 17.93 -7.89
N LEU A 7 -30.05 17.14 -8.24
CA LEU A 7 -30.07 15.69 -8.05
C LEU A 7 -29.03 14.99 -8.94
N LEU A 8 -28.81 15.51 -10.16
CA LEU A 8 -27.76 15.02 -11.05
C LEU A 8 -26.35 15.40 -10.59
N LEU A 9 -26.16 16.59 -10.01
CA LEU A 9 -24.86 17.04 -9.47
C LEU A 9 -24.41 16.22 -8.24
N PHE A 10 -25.35 15.76 -7.40
CA PHE A 10 -25.05 14.95 -6.22
C PHE A 10 -24.54 13.53 -6.55
N LEU A 11 -25.01 12.93 -7.64
CA LEU A 11 -24.61 11.57 -8.06
C LEU A 11 -23.21 11.51 -8.68
N LEU A 12 -22.65 12.65 -9.09
CA LEU A 12 -21.32 12.75 -9.71
C LEU A 12 -20.20 12.88 -8.67
N SER A 13 -20.53 13.16 -7.41
CA SER A 13 -19.55 13.23 -6.31
C SER A 13 -19.41 11.86 -5.63
N GLN A 14 -19.03 10.84 -6.40
CA GLN A 14 -18.44 9.65 -5.80
C GLN A 14 -17.01 10.01 -5.38
N SER A 15 -16.85 10.44 -4.14
CA SER A 15 -15.54 10.44 -3.50
C SER A 15 -15.03 8.99 -3.53
N ALA A 16 -14.10 8.71 -4.45
CA ALA A 16 -13.31 7.49 -4.43
C ALA A 16 -12.43 7.55 -3.19
N TYR A 17 -12.94 7.09 -2.06
CA TYR A 17 -12.10 6.72 -0.93
C TYR A 17 -11.29 5.53 -1.42
N ALA A 18 -10.08 5.79 -1.94
CA ALA A 18 -9.11 4.74 -2.19
C ALA A 18 -8.91 4.05 -0.84
N ASP A 19 -9.35 2.80 -0.72
CA ASP A 19 -9.05 2.06 0.49
C ASP A 19 -7.54 1.85 0.54
N ASP A 20 -6.91 2.16 1.67
CA ASP A 20 -5.46 1.98 1.83
C ASP A 20 -5.05 0.51 1.80
N TRP A 21 -6.02 -0.41 1.67
CA TRP A 21 -5.81 -1.86 1.65
C TRP A 21 -4.79 -2.29 0.59
N GLY A 22 -4.85 -1.74 -0.62
CA GLY A 22 -3.85 -2.06 -1.65
C GLY A 22 -2.46 -1.60 -1.27
N CYS A 23 -2.33 -0.45 -0.62
CA CYS A 23 -1.05 0.04 -0.13
C CYS A 23 -0.53 -0.79 1.05
N GLN A 24 -1.42 -1.24 1.94
CA GLN A 24 -1.09 -2.17 3.03
C GLN A 24 -0.58 -3.49 2.47
N VAL A 25 -1.26 -4.08 1.48
CA VAL A 25 -0.83 -5.34 0.85
C VAL A 25 0.55 -5.20 0.23
N MET A 26 0.79 -4.16 -0.56
CA MET A 26 2.09 -3.96 -1.22
C MET A 26 3.23 -3.73 -0.21
N LEU A 27 2.96 -2.95 0.85
CA LEU A 27 3.93 -2.74 1.92
C LEU A 27 4.24 -4.05 2.65
N CYS A 28 3.21 -4.81 3.02
CA CYS A 28 3.37 -6.09 3.72
C CYS A 28 4.12 -7.13 2.88
N MET A 29 3.83 -7.23 1.58
CA MET A 29 4.57 -8.09 0.65
C MET A 29 6.05 -7.73 0.52
N SER A 30 6.42 -6.49 0.83
CA SER A 30 7.82 -6.02 0.80
C SER A 30 8.63 -6.40 2.05
N ASN A 31 8.00 -7.04 3.05
CA ASN A 31 8.70 -7.48 4.25
C ASN A 31 9.56 -8.73 3.97
N PRO A 32 10.90 -8.67 4.13
CA PRO A 32 11.78 -9.80 3.83
C PRO A 32 11.60 -11.00 4.76
N ALA A 33 11.05 -10.82 5.97
CA ALA A 33 10.70 -11.92 6.87
C ALA A 33 9.39 -12.64 6.46
N GLY A 34 8.68 -12.12 5.47
CA GLY A 34 7.44 -12.67 4.92
C GLY A 34 6.25 -11.74 5.10
N PRO A 35 5.20 -11.90 4.27
CA PRO A 35 4.10 -10.93 4.18
C PRO A 35 3.22 -10.85 5.41
N MET A 36 3.30 -11.82 6.33
CA MET A 36 2.54 -11.86 7.59
C MET A 36 3.46 -11.89 8.82
N ALA A 37 4.75 -11.60 8.68
CA ALA A 37 5.70 -11.66 9.78
C ALA A 37 5.47 -10.57 10.85
N VAL A 38 4.72 -9.52 10.50
CA VAL A 38 4.30 -8.43 11.40
C VAL A 38 2.79 -8.55 11.62
N ALA A 39 2.34 -8.40 12.86
CA ALA A 39 0.94 -8.67 13.25
C ALA A 39 -0.06 -7.79 12.48
N GLU A 40 0.31 -6.54 12.21
CA GLU A 40 -0.46 -5.57 11.43
C GLU A 40 -0.67 -6.01 9.97
N CYS A 41 0.20 -6.88 9.46
CA CYS A 41 0.09 -7.42 8.10
C CYS A 41 -0.81 -8.67 8.01
N VAL A 42 -1.18 -9.30 9.13
CA VAL A 42 -2.02 -10.50 9.11
C VAL A 42 -3.41 -10.21 8.51
N PRO A 43 -4.19 -9.19 8.98
CA PRO A 43 -5.50 -8.91 8.43
C PRO A 43 -5.53 -8.55 6.93
N PRO A 44 -4.69 -7.62 6.40
CA PRO A 44 -4.75 -7.24 4.99
C PRO A 44 -4.31 -8.38 4.06
N MET A 45 -3.34 -9.22 4.49
CA MET A 45 -2.90 -10.38 3.70
C MET A 45 -3.93 -11.51 3.71
N GLN A 46 -4.61 -11.76 4.83
CA GLN A 46 -5.69 -12.75 4.85
C GLN A 46 -6.85 -12.35 3.93
N ARG A 47 -7.24 -11.06 3.94
CA ARG A 47 -8.21 -10.50 2.97
C ARG A 47 -7.76 -10.70 1.53
N LEU A 48 -6.45 -10.56 1.23
CA LEU A 48 -5.90 -10.84 -0.09
C LEU A 48 -6.06 -12.32 -0.48
N TYR A 49 -5.65 -13.24 0.38
CA TYR A 49 -5.74 -14.68 0.08
C TYR A 49 -7.19 -15.13 -0.13
N ASP A 50 -8.13 -14.62 0.67
CA ASP A 50 -9.56 -14.85 0.48
C ASP A 50 -10.05 -14.29 -0.87
N ALA A 51 -9.59 -13.10 -1.26
CA ALA A 51 -9.94 -12.49 -2.53
C ALA A 51 -9.37 -13.27 -3.74
N MET A 52 -8.15 -13.77 -3.63
CA MET A 52 -7.48 -14.57 -4.68
C MET A 52 -8.23 -15.86 -5.00
N SER A 53 -8.94 -16.44 -4.01
CA SER A 53 -9.75 -17.64 -4.21
C SER A 53 -11.00 -17.42 -5.08
N LYS A 54 -11.39 -16.16 -5.31
CA LYS A 54 -12.64 -15.80 -6.00
C LYS A 54 -12.43 -15.73 -7.52
N LYS A 55 -13.41 -16.22 -8.28
CA LYS A 55 -13.41 -16.05 -9.74
C LYS A 55 -13.41 -14.55 -10.10
N GLY A 56 -12.57 -14.18 -11.06
CA GLY A 56 -12.45 -12.78 -11.51
C GLY A 56 -11.65 -11.89 -10.56
N PHE A 57 -10.82 -12.47 -9.69
CA PHE A 57 -9.92 -11.71 -8.82
C PHE A 57 -9.08 -10.70 -9.63
N LYS A 58 -8.97 -9.49 -9.08
CA LYS A 58 -8.08 -8.44 -9.53
C LYS A 58 -7.19 -8.04 -8.37
N TRP A 59 -5.90 -7.86 -8.65
CA TRP A 59 -4.97 -7.37 -7.64
C TRP A 59 -5.42 -6.01 -7.08
N PRO A 60 -5.32 -5.78 -5.76
CA PRO A 60 -5.59 -4.48 -5.19
C PRO A 60 -4.62 -3.42 -5.74
N THR A 61 -5.14 -2.23 -5.94
CA THR A 61 -4.38 -1.09 -6.45
C THR A 61 -3.95 -0.19 -5.30
N CYS A 62 -2.75 0.36 -5.39
CA CYS A 62 -2.27 1.40 -4.48
C CYS A 62 -1.84 2.59 -5.32
N ASP A 63 -2.44 3.76 -5.07
CA ASP A 63 -2.11 4.97 -5.83
C ASP A 63 -0.68 5.44 -5.58
N LEU A 64 -0.05 5.03 -4.48
CA LEU A 64 1.36 5.32 -4.18
C LEU A 64 2.31 4.37 -4.92
N ALA A 65 1.82 3.25 -5.45
CA ALA A 65 2.66 2.28 -6.13
C ALA A 65 3.29 2.90 -7.39
N GLY A 66 4.62 2.94 -7.43
CA GLY A 66 5.37 3.49 -8.57
C GLY A 66 5.36 5.02 -8.65
N LYS A 67 4.80 5.74 -7.66
CA LYS A 67 5.04 7.18 -7.53
C LYS A 67 6.43 7.37 -6.95
N THR A 68 7.27 8.12 -7.64
CA THR A 68 8.49 8.63 -7.02
C THR A 68 8.06 9.68 -6.02
N ASP A 69 8.34 9.46 -4.74
CA ASP A 69 8.40 10.55 -3.78
C ASP A 69 9.32 11.60 -4.42
N THR A 70 8.85 12.83 -4.60
CA THR A 70 9.76 13.92 -4.96
C THR A 70 10.82 13.89 -3.88
N PRO A 71 12.11 13.58 -4.19
CA PRO A 71 13.08 13.40 -3.13
C PRO A 71 13.11 14.70 -2.36
N LYS A 72 12.65 14.67 -1.10
CA LYS A 72 13.04 15.72 -0.17
C LYS A 72 14.56 15.72 -0.23
N PRO A 73 15.23 16.85 -0.50
CA PRO A 73 16.67 16.89 -0.64
C PRO A 73 17.27 16.10 0.52
N PHE A 74 17.93 14.99 0.19
CA PHE A 74 18.63 14.22 1.19
C PHE A 74 19.84 15.07 1.57
N THR A 75 19.67 15.90 2.59
CA THR A 75 20.81 16.53 3.26
C THR A 75 21.48 15.40 4.03
N VAL A 76 22.62 14.93 3.52
CA VAL A 76 23.53 14.08 4.29
C VAL A 76 23.95 14.89 5.51
N ASP A 77 23.39 14.58 6.67
CA ASP A 77 23.95 15.08 7.93
C ASP A 77 25.20 14.24 8.23
N LEU A 78 26.37 14.83 8.00
CA LEU A 78 27.67 14.20 8.23
C LEU A 78 27.93 13.90 9.71
N ASN A 79 27.12 14.45 10.63
CA ASN A 79 27.19 14.16 12.06
C ASN A 79 26.14 13.14 12.52
N ALA A 80 25.23 12.72 11.65
CA ALA A 80 24.28 11.67 11.97
C ALA A 80 25.01 10.32 12.05
N LYS A 81 24.71 9.53 13.08
CA LYS A 81 25.14 8.12 13.11
C LYS A 81 24.63 7.45 11.83
N PRO A 82 25.48 6.70 11.09
CA PRO A 82 25.03 5.95 9.94
C PRO A 82 23.85 5.07 10.34
N PHE A 83 22.76 5.14 9.58
CA PHE A 83 21.78 4.07 9.60
C PHE A 83 22.51 2.83 9.06
N THR A 84 23.01 1.98 9.96
CA THR A 84 23.43 0.64 9.59
C THR A 84 22.18 -0.10 9.15
N MET A 85 21.96 -0.17 7.84
CA MET A 85 20.98 -1.08 7.26
C MET A 85 21.59 -2.48 7.34
N PRO A 86 21.08 -3.41 8.18
CA PRO A 86 21.56 -4.77 8.13
C PRO A 86 21.23 -5.35 6.75
N ASP A 87 22.24 -5.94 6.11
CA ASP A 87 22.17 -6.50 4.77
C ASP A 87 21.02 -7.50 4.64
N ALA A 88 20.12 -7.27 3.69
CA ALA A 88 19.02 -8.17 3.34
C ALA A 88 19.47 -9.50 2.70
N SER A 89 20.79 -9.74 2.61
CA SER A 89 21.42 -10.85 1.88
C SER A 89 21.46 -12.17 2.67
N ASN A 90 21.01 -12.22 3.93
CA ASN A 90 21.20 -13.40 4.80
C ASN A 90 19.90 -13.89 5.45
N ALA A 91 18.78 -13.83 4.73
CA ALA A 91 17.49 -14.38 5.14
C ALA A 91 17.17 -15.73 4.45
N GLY A 92 18.19 -16.50 4.09
CA GLY A 92 18.06 -17.83 3.48
C GLY A 92 18.98 -18.83 4.15
N GLY A 93 18.50 -19.49 5.20
CA GLY A 93 19.24 -20.53 5.92
C GLY A 93 18.39 -21.79 6.11
N ASN A 94 18.60 -22.77 5.22
CA ASN A 94 18.91 -24.16 5.57
C ASN A 94 19.67 -24.78 4.40
#